data_AF-A0AA96TBB6-F1
#
_entry.id   AF-A0AA96TBB6-F1
#
_cell.length_a   1.000
_cell.length_b   1.000
_cell.length_c   1.000
_cell.angle_alpha   90.00
_cell.angle_beta   90.00
_cell.angle_gamma   90.00
#
_symmetry.space_group_name_H-M   'P 1'
#
loop_
_entity.id
_entity.type
_entity.pdbx_description
1 polymer ?
#
loop_
_entity_poly.entity_id
_entity_poly.type
_entity_poly.pdbx_seq_one_letter_code
_entity_poly.pdbx_strand_id
1 'polypeptide(L)'
;MVADRYRSFMRIVRILSIILAVLGVVKGWENLLFGAILILWGHNMMFSLKNQEGRLPFLLFHITFFTFLLGRPLLTILHSDGLILYEVKRYQATAESVMLALELIFLSLIGLWMGAQLSLYLEKAEKQTYEASKMKDASKNKIWETSGFDCVYSKLFM
;
A
#
# COMPACT_ATOMS: atom_id res chain seq x y z
N MET A 1 8.64 14.79 15.40
CA MET A 1 7.47 15.71 15.42
C MET A 1 6.69 15.75 14.10
N VAL A 2 7.28 16.15 12.96
CA VAL A 2 6.56 16.20 11.65
C VAL A 2 6.18 14.79 11.14
N ALA A 3 7.09 13.82 11.26
CA ALA A 3 6.84 12.45 10.81
C ALA A 3 5.71 11.72 11.58
N ASP A 4 5.59 12.00 12.88
CA ASP A 4 4.56 11.40 13.76
C ASP A 4 3.18 12.00 13.47
N ARG A 5 3.12 13.33 13.28
CA ARG A 5 1.89 14.03 12.88
C ARG A 5 1.34 13.50 11.56
N TYR A 6 2.21 13.30 10.58
CA TYR A 6 1.82 12.73 9.29
C TYR A 6 1.26 11.31 9.42
N ARG A 7 1.90 10.45 10.23
CA ARG A 7 1.44 9.07 10.43
C ARG A 7 0.05 9.02 11.06
N SER A 8 -0.21 9.87 12.06
CA SER A 8 -1.52 9.99 12.70
C SER A 8 -2.57 10.52 11.73
N PHE A 9 -2.24 11.55 10.95
CA PHE A 9 -3.11 12.09 9.91
C PHE A 9 -3.55 11.01 8.90
N MET A 10 -2.60 10.24 8.36
CA MET A 10 -2.90 9.17 7.40
C MET A 10 -3.80 8.08 7.99
N ARG A 11 -3.62 7.73 9.27
CA ARG A 11 -4.51 6.79 9.96
C ARG A 11 -5.94 7.33 10.07
N ILE A 12 -6.10 8.62 10.41
CA ILE A 12 -7.40 9.26 10.51
C ILE A 12 -8.10 9.28 9.15
N VAL A 13 -7.39 9.68 8.08
CA VAL A 13 -7.94 9.71 6.71
C VAL A 13 -8.46 8.33 6.28
N ARG A 14 -7.71 7.26 6.56
CA ARG A 14 -8.14 5.90 6.26
C ARG A 14 -9.38 5.49 7.06
N ILE A 15 -9.41 5.76 8.37
CA ILE A 15 -10.57 5.44 9.22
C ILE A 15 -11.81 6.19 8.74
N LEU A 16 -11.66 7.48 8.42
CA LEU A 16 -12.71 8.30 7.86
C LEU A 16 -13.26 7.70 6.56
N SER A 17 -12.38 7.29 5.64
CA SER A 17 -12.78 6.64 4.40
C SER A 17 -13.59 5.36 4.66
N ILE A 18 -13.17 4.51 5.61
CA ILE A 18 -13.93 3.29 5.97
C ILE A 18 -15.31 3.64 6.52
N ILE A 19 -15.42 4.64 7.40
CA ILE A 19 -16.70 5.09 7.95
C ILE A 19 -17.62 5.59 6.82
N LEU A 20 -17.10 6.41 5.92
CA LEU A 20 -17.87 6.93 4.77
C LEU A 20 -18.31 5.80 3.83
N ALA A 21 -17.46 4.80 3.59
CA ALA A 21 -17.82 3.65 2.77
C ALA A 21 -18.95 2.83 3.40
N VAL A 22 -18.87 2.53 4.70
CA VAL A 22 -19.94 1.81 5.42
C VAL A 22 -21.25 2.58 5.37
N LEU A 23 -21.21 3.90 5.60
CA LEU A 23 -22.40 4.75 5.49
C LEU A 23 -22.96 4.77 4.07
N GLY A 24 -22.09 4.84 3.06
CA GLY A 24 -22.47 4.81 1.65
C GLY A 24 -23.18 3.50 1.27
N VAL A 25 -22.66 2.36 1.71
CA VAL A 25 -23.27 1.04 1.47
C VAL A 25 -24.62 0.92 2.19
N VAL A 26 -24.68 1.24 3.49
CA VAL A 26 -25.91 1.09 4.29
C VAL A 26 -27.04 2.01 3.79
N LYS A 27 -26.70 3.20 3.30
CA LYS A 27 -27.68 4.16 2.76
C LYS A 27 -27.95 3.98 1.27
N GLY A 28 -27.18 3.15 0.57
CA GLY A 28 -27.26 2.99 -0.89
C GLY A 28 -26.83 4.26 -1.64
N TRP A 29 -25.95 5.08 -1.06
CA TRP A 29 -25.49 6.34 -1.66
C TRP A 29 -24.18 6.11 -2.41
N GLU A 30 -24.29 5.96 -3.73
CA GLU A 30 -23.19 5.69 -4.64
C GLU A 30 -22.15 6.81 -4.64
N ASN A 31 -22.58 8.07 -4.55
CA ASN A 31 -21.68 9.22 -4.54
C ASN A 31 -20.84 9.27 -3.26
N LEU A 32 -21.44 8.89 -2.12
CA LEU A 32 -20.73 8.84 -0.84
C LEU A 32 -19.71 7.69 -0.83
N LEU A 33 -20.11 6.52 -1.34
CA LEU A 33 -19.22 5.37 -1.48
C LEU A 33 -18.06 5.67 -2.45
N PHE A 34 -18.34 6.32 -3.58
CA PHE A 34 -17.31 6.75 -4.53
C PHE A 34 -16.36 7.79 -3.92
N GLY A 35 -16.89 8.74 -3.15
CA GLY A 35 -16.06 9.68 -2.38
C GLY A 35 -15.13 8.96 -1.40
N ALA A 36 -15.63 7.94 -0.70
CA ALA A 36 -14.81 7.10 0.19
C ALA A 36 -13.69 6.37 -0.57
N ILE A 37 -13.99 5.84 -1.77
CA ILE A 37 -13.02 5.21 -2.67
C ILE A 37 -11.92 6.19 -3.08
N LEU A 38 -12.27 7.41 -3.49
CA LEU A 38 -11.28 8.43 -3.87
C LEU A 38 -10.36 8.81 -2.71
N ILE A 39 -10.92 8.95 -1.49
CA ILE A 39 -10.13 9.24 -0.29
C ILE A 39 -9.14 8.10 0.00
N LEU A 40 -9.59 6.84 -0.07
CA LEU A 40 -8.71 5.68 0.17
C LEU A 40 -7.63 5.53 -0.91
N TRP A 41 -8.01 5.70 -2.17
CA TRP A 41 -7.07 5.71 -3.29
C TRP A 41 -6.02 6.81 -3.11
N GLY A 42 -6.43 8.03 -2.78
CA GLY A 42 -5.55 9.15 -2.48
C GLY A 42 -4.61 8.86 -1.31
N HIS A 43 -5.12 8.18 -0.27
CA HIS A 43 -4.29 7.72 0.85
C HIS A 43 -3.20 6.73 0.39
N ASN A 44 -3.55 5.71 -0.41
CA ASN A 44 -2.57 4.76 -0.95
C ASN A 44 -1.56 5.43 -1.87
N MET A 45 -2.01 6.41 -2.64
CA MET A 45 -1.18 7.24 -3.49
C MET A 45 -0.13 8.03 -2.69
N MET A 46 -0.54 8.74 -1.63
CA MET A 46 0.37 9.46 -0.74
C MET A 46 1.39 8.52 -0.06
N PHE A 47 0.99 7.30 0.27
CA PHE A 47 1.90 6.28 0.80
C PHE A 47 2.98 5.87 -0.21
N SER A 48 2.62 5.78 -1.50
CA SER A 48 3.52 5.43 -2.60
C SER A 48 4.58 6.50 -2.84
N LEU A 49 4.20 7.78 -2.74
CA LEU A 49 5.08 8.92 -3.02
C LEU A 49 6.13 9.19 -1.95
N LYS A 50 5.92 8.71 -0.71
CA LYS A 50 6.75 9.10 0.44
C LYS A 50 8.16 8.47 0.45
N ASN A 51 8.34 7.27 -0.09
CA ASN A 51 9.64 6.61 -0.28
C ASN A 51 9.62 5.94 -1.65
N GLN A 52 10.27 6.53 -2.65
CA GLN A 52 10.18 6.04 -4.04
C GLN A 52 10.99 4.76 -4.29
N GLU A 53 12.06 4.53 -3.52
CA GLU A 53 12.90 3.34 -3.64
C GLU A 53 12.04 2.09 -3.38
N GLY A 54 11.87 1.27 -4.42
CA GLY A 54 11.09 0.03 -4.39
C GLY A 54 9.56 0.18 -4.50
N ARG A 55 9.01 1.40 -4.63
CA ARG A 55 7.55 1.63 -4.67
C ARG A 55 7.01 2.15 -6.00
N LEU A 56 7.90 2.36 -6.98
CA LEU A 56 7.52 2.78 -8.33
C LEU A 56 6.47 1.86 -8.99
N PRO A 57 6.56 0.51 -8.91
CA PRO A 57 5.53 -0.35 -9.50
C PRO A 57 4.15 -0.16 -8.87
N PHE A 58 4.11 0.03 -7.54
CA PHE A 58 2.87 0.26 -6.80
C PHE A 58 2.25 1.63 -7.14
N LEU A 59 3.08 2.65 -7.36
CA LEU A 59 2.68 3.97 -7.84
C LEU A 59 2.07 3.90 -9.25
N LEU A 60 2.77 3.28 -10.20
CA LEU A 60 2.29 3.10 -11.58
C LEU A 60 0.99 2.32 -11.62
N PHE A 61 0.87 1.26 -10.81
CA PHE A 61 -0.37 0.52 -10.66
C PHE A 61 -1.52 1.43 -10.22
N HIS A 62 -1.34 2.28 -9.20
CA HIS A 62 -2.40 3.19 -8.75
C HIS A 62 -2.79 4.25 -9.79
N ILE A 63 -1.84 4.72 -10.60
CA ILE A 63 -2.12 5.61 -11.74
C ILE A 63 -2.96 4.87 -12.77
N THR A 64 -2.57 3.66 -13.17
CA THR A 64 -3.35 2.86 -14.14
C THR A 64 -4.74 2.53 -13.61
N PHE A 65 -4.84 2.13 -12.34
CA PHE A 65 -6.09 1.87 -11.65
C PHE A 65 -7.02 3.08 -11.70
N PHE A 66 -6.48 4.27 -11.44
CA PHE A 66 -7.24 5.50 -11.57
C PHE A 66 -7.70 5.73 -13.00
N THR A 67 -6.80 5.67 -13.98
CA THR A 67 -7.14 5.97 -15.38
C THR A 67 -8.19 5.02 -15.95
N PHE A 68 -8.17 3.74 -15.59
CA PHE A 68 -9.06 2.73 -16.16
C PHE A 68 -10.33 2.49 -15.35
N LEU A 69 -10.26 2.47 -14.01
CA LEU A 69 -11.42 2.17 -13.17
C LEU A 69 -12.11 3.42 -12.62
N LEU A 70 -11.36 4.39 -12.11
CA LEU A 70 -11.94 5.53 -11.38
C LEU A 70 -12.21 6.74 -12.28
N GLY A 71 -11.47 6.89 -13.37
CA GLY A 71 -11.53 8.07 -14.24
C GLY A 71 -12.91 8.27 -14.86
N ARG A 72 -13.55 7.18 -15.32
CA ARG A 72 -14.89 7.26 -15.92
C ARG A 72 -15.97 7.59 -14.87
N PRO A 73 -16.12 6.85 -13.77
CA PRO A 73 -17.07 7.22 -12.73
C PRO A 73 -16.88 8.64 -12.20
N LEU A 74 -15.64 9.10 -12.06
CA LEU A 74 -15.33 10.47 -11.65
C LEU A 74 -15.87 11.49 -12.65
N LEU A 75 -15.59 11.31 -13.95
CA LEU A 75 -16.06 12.21 -15.00
C LEU A 75 -17.60 12.20 -15.10
N THR A 76 -18.22 11.04 -14.91
CA THR A 76 -19.68 10.89 -14.91
C THR A 76 -20.32 11.65 -13.76
N ILE A 77 -19.81 11.52 -12.53
CA ILE A 77 -20.32 12.27 -11.36
C ILE A 77 -20.11 13.78 -11.53
N LEU A 78 -19.04 14.20 -12.20
CA LEU A 78 -18.77 15.62 -12.47
C LEU A 78 -19.66 16.23 -13.57
N HIS A 79 -20.10 15.44 -14.56
CA HIS A 79 -20.85 15.94 -15.72
C HIS A 79 -22.34 15.60 -15.73
N SER A 80 -22.80 14.66 -14.91
CA SER A 80 -24.18 14.15 -14.95
C SER A 80 -24.85 14.14 -13.59
N ASP A 81 -26.18 14.07 -13.59
CA ASP A 81 -27.03 14.06 -12.40
C ASP A 81 -26.99 12.77 -11.56
N GLY A 82 -26.10 11.81 -11.87
CA GLY A 82 -25.93 10.59 -11.06
C GLY A 82 -25.25 9.43 -11.77
N LEU A 83 -24.34 8.74 -11.07
CA LEU A 83 -23.54 7.64 -11.61
C LEU A 83 -24.41 6.46 -12.06
N ILE A 84 -25.34 6.02 -11.21
CA ILE A 84 -26.23 4.88 -11.52
C ILE A 84 -27.10 5.20 -12.74
N LEU A 85 -27.69 6.40 -12.78
CA LEU A 85 -28.57 6.79 -13.88
C LEU A 85 -27.84 6.78 -15.23
N TYR A 86 -26.60 7.25 -15.24
CA TYR A 86 -25.77 7.26 -16.45
C TYR A 86 -25.41 5.84 -16.91
N GLU A 87 -24.98 4.97 -15.99
CA GLU A 87 -24.59 3.59 -16.30
C GLU A 87 -25.77 2.73 -16.77
N VAL A 88 -26.93 2.87 -16.12
CA VAL A 88 -28.17 2.19 -16.53
C VAL A 88 -28.58 2.62 -17.93
N LYS A 89 -28.55 3.94 -18.22
CA LYS A 89 -29.01 4.48 -19.50
C LYS A 89 -28.07 4.17 -20.67
N ARG A 90 -26.76 4.11 -20.43
CA ARG A 90 -25.76 4.02 -21.50
C ARG A 90 -25.20 2.61 -21.70
N TYR A 91 -25.15 1.80 -20.65
CA TYR A 91 -24.53 0.47 -20.67
C TYR A 91 -25.50 -0.66 -20.27
N GLN A 92 -26.77 -0.35 -20.03
CA GLN A 92 -27.79 -1.31 -19.56
C GLN A 92 -27.37 -2.06 -18.29
N ALA A 93 -26.57 -1.42 -17.44
CA ALA A 93 -26.22 -1.93 -16.13
C ALA A 93 -27.43 -1.87 -15.18
N THR A 94 -27.47 -2.74 -14.17
CA THR A 94 -28.43 -2.62 -13.06
C THR A 94 -27.84 -1.76 -11.96
N ALA A 95 -28.68 -1.05 -11.20
CA ALA A 95 -28.23 -0.25 -10.06
C ALA A 95 -27.43 -1.08 -9.04
N GLU A 96 -27.86 -2.33 -8.81
CA GLU A 96 -27.17 -3.27 -7.93
C GLU A 96 -25.77 -3.64 -8.45
N SER A 97 -25.62 -3.84 -9.76
CA SER A 97 -24.30 -4.16 -10.34
C SER A 97 -23.30 -3.00 -10.20
N VAL A 98 -23.77 -1.76 -10.30
CA VAL A 98 -22.94 -0.56 -10.12
C VAL A 98 -22.50 -0.42 -8.66
N MET A 99 -23.43 -0.59 -7.72
CA MET A 99 -23.12 -0.57 -6.28
C MET A 99 -22.13 -1.67 -5.89
N LEU A 100 -22.37 -2.89 -6.34
CA LEU A 100 -21.48 -4.03 -6.10
C LEU A 100 -20.09 -3.80 -6.69
N ALA A 101 -19.99 -3.21 -7.89
CA ALA A 101 -18.70 -2.85 -8.48
C ALA A 101 -17.93 -1.83 -7.63
N LEU A 102 -18.62 -0.81 -7.09
CA LEU A 102 -18.01 0.17 -6.17
C LEU A 102 -17.52 -0.49 -4.88
N GLU A 103 -18.31 -1.41 -4.31
CA GLU A 103 -17.92 -2.18 -3.11
C GLU A 103 -16.66 -3.02 -3.35
N LEU A 104 -16.59 -3.73 -4.48
CA LEU A 104 -15.42 -4.53 -4.85
C LEU A 104 -14.17 -3.68 -5.09
N ILE A 105 -14.33 -2.50 -5.70
CA ILE A 105 -13.25 -1.52 -5.87
C ILE A 105 -12.73 -1.09 -4.49
N PHE A 106 -13.64 -0.76 -3.56
CA PHE A 106 -13.26 -0.36 -2.20
C PHE A 106 -12.51 -1.47 -1.47
N LEU A 107 -13.03 -2.71 -1.54
CA LEU A 107 -12.39 -3.88 -0.93
C LEU A 107 -10.99 -4.15 -1.52
N SER A 108 -10.85 -4.00 -2.84
CA SER A 108 -9.56 -4.14 -3.53
C SER A 108 -8.54 -3.10 -3.03
N LEU A 109 -8.95 -1.85 -2.81
CA LEU A 109 -8.09 -0.80 -2.28
C LEU A 109 -7.62 -1.10 -0.84
N ILE A 110 -8.47 -1.71 -0.02
CA ILE A 110 -8.07 -2.20 1.32
C ILE A 110 -7.04 -3.32 1.18
N GLY A 111 -7.28 -4.29 0.29
CA GLY A 111 -6.35 -5.39 0.02
C GLY A 111 -4.97 -4.91 -0.42
N LEU A 112 -4.93 -3.95 -1.34
CA LEU A 112 -3.69 -3.31 -1.80
C LEU A 112 -2.96 -2.58 -0.67
N TRP A 113 -3.70 -1.87 0.18
CA TRP A 113 -3.11 -1.23 1.36
C TRP A 113 -2.49 -2.25 2.31
N MET A 114 -3.19 -3.35 2.61
CA MET A 114 -2.66 -4.44 3.44
C MET A 114 -1.41 -5.07 2.84
N GLY A 115 -1.44 -5.37 1.54
CA GLY A 115 -0.29 -5.90 0.80
C GLY A 115 0.93 -4.96 0.86
N ALA A 116 0.70 -3.65 0.73
CA ALA A 116 1.75 -2.65 0.86
C ALA A 116 2.31 -2.51 2.28
N GLN A 117 1.52 -2.78 3.32
CA GLN A 117 2.06 -2.89 4.68
C GLN A 117 2.88 -4.17 4.85
N LEU A 118 2.37 -5.30 4.36
CA LEU A 118 3.03 -6.59 4.44
C LEU A 118 4.41 -6.55 3.78
N SER A 119 4.54 -5.90 2.62
CA SER A 119 5.83 -5.77 1.93
C SER A 119 6.87 -5.02 2.78
N LEU A 120 6.47 -4.01 3.56
CA LEU A 120 7.38 -3.31 4.48
C LEU A 120 7.80 -4.19 5.65
N TYR A 121 6.92 -5.04 6.15
CA TYR A 121 7.27 -5.99 7.20
C TYR A 121 8.30 -7.01 6.71
N LEU A 122 8.12 -7.53 5.50
CA LEU A 122 9.06 -8.47 4.87
C LEU A 122 10.43 -7.83 4.60
N GLU A 123 10.46 -6.63 4.01
CA GLU A 123 11.73 -5.90 3.77
C GLU A 123 12.52 -5.68 5.06
N LYS A 124 11.81 -5.39 6.17
CA LYS A 124 12.46 -5.18 7.46
C LYS A 124 13.02 -6.47 8.06
N ALA A 125 12.31 -7.59 7.90
CA ALA A 125 12.76 -8.90 8.33
C ALA A 125 13.98 -9.40 7.53
N GLU A 126 14.00 -9.16 6.21
CA GLU A 126 15.14 -9.49 5.35
C GLU A 126 16.40 -8.71 5.74
N LYS A 127 16.28 -7.39 5.96
CA LYS A 127 17.41 -6.55 6.40
C LYS A 127 18.01 -7.04 7.73
N GLN A 128 17.17 -7.41 8.70
CA GLN A 128 17.63 -7.97 9.97
C GLN A 128 18.37 -9.29 9.80
N THR A 129 17.89 -10.15 8.90
CA THR A 129 18.52 -11.44 8.62
C THR A 129 19.88 -11.26 7.95
N TYR A 130 19.99 -10.30 7.03
CA TYR A 130 21.25 -9.95 6.36
C TYR A 130 22.29 -9.34 7.32
N GLU A 131 21.88 -8.47 8.25
CA GLU A 131 22.78 -7.93 9.26
C GLU A 131 23.28 -9.03 10.22
N ALA A 132 22.40 -9.95 10.61
CA ALA A 132 22.76 -11.09 11.45
C ALA A 132 23.73 -12.06 10.76
N SER A 133 23.58 -12.33 9.45
CA SER A 133 24.54 -13.16 8.71
C SER A 133 25.89 -12.45 8.57
N LYS A 134 25.90 -11.16 8.23
CA LYS A 134 27.14 -10.37 8.11
C LYS A 134 27.93 -10.31 9.42
N MET A 135 27.25 -10.18 10.57
CA MET A 135 27.91 -10.21 11.88
C MET A 135 28.53 -11.59 12.20
N LYS A 136 27.87 -12.67 11.81
CA LYS A 136 28.42 -14.03 11.96
C LYS A 136 29.67 -14.23 11.09
N ASP A 137 29.65 -13.76 9.85
CA ASP A 137 30.79 -13.88 8.94
C ASP A 137 31.98 -13.03 9.42
N ALA A 138 31.73 -11.80 9.88
CA ALA A 138 32.77 -10.94 10.47
C ALA A 138 33.37 -11.55 11.75
N SER A 139 32.54 -12.13 12.62
CA SER A 139 33.00 -12.84 13.82
C SER A 139 33.87 -14.06 13.46
N LYS A 140 33.41 -14.88 12.50
CA LYS A 140 34.14 -16.05 12.02
C LYS A 140 35.50 -15.66 11.45
N ASN A 141 35.57 -14.63 10.61
CA ASN A 141 36.84 -14.19 10.00
C ASN A 141 37.86 -13.74 11.05
N LYS A 142 37.40 -13.02 12.08
CA LYS A 142 38.24 -12.61 13.21
C LYS A 142 38.82 -13.79 14.00
N ILE A 143 38.05 -14.87 14.17
CA ILE A 143 38.51 -16.10 14.84
C ILE A 143 39.60 -16.81 14.03
N TRP A 144 39.49 -16.85 12.69
CA TRP A 144 40.52 -17.42 11.82
C TRP A 144 41.82 -16.60 11.86
N GLU A 145 41.73 -15.27 11.91
CA GLU A 145 42.91 -14.41 12.05
C GLU A 145 43.63 -14.67 13.39
N THR A 146 42.91 -14.76 14.51
CA THR A 146 43.55 -15.01 15.82
C THR A 146 44.12 -16.43 15.93
N SER A 147 43.39 -17.44 15.47
CA SER A 147 43.84 -18.85 15.55
C SER A 147 44.94 -19.18 14.54
N GLY A 148 44.97 -18.52 13.38
CA GLY A 148 46.05 -18.62 12.41
C GLY A 148 47.35 -18.01 12.93
N PHE A 149 47.28 -16.87 13.64
CA PHE A 149 48.43 -16.29 14.32
C PHE A 149 49.00 -17.21 15.41
N ASP A 150 48.15 -17.80 16.26
CA ASP A 150 48.59 -18.69 17.34
C ASP A 150 49.27 -19.98 16.80
N CYS A 151 48.78 -20.52 15.68
CA CYS A 151 49.35 -21.72 15.06
C CYS A 151 50.72 -21.48 14.40
N VAL A 152 50.93 -20.30 13.80
CA VAL A 152 52.22 -19.92 13.18
C VAL A 152 53.29 -19.66 14.25
N TYR A 153 52.94 -18.98 15.35
CA TYR A 153 53.88 -18.76 16.45
C TYR A 153 54.30 -20.04 17.17
N SER A 154 53.40 -21.03 17.30
CA SER A 154 53.73 -22.34 17.87
C SER A 154 54.72 -23.16 17.04
N LYS A 155 54.85 -22.92 15.72
CA LYS A 155 55.79 -23.64 14.84
C LYS A 155 57.14 -22.94 14.67
N LEU A 156 57.26 -21.66 15.04
CA LEU A 156 58.52 -20.90 14.95
C LEU A 156 59.39 -20.99 16.22
N PHE A 157 58.83 -21.48 17.34
CA PHE A 157 59.49 -21.56 18.65
C PHE A 157 59.80 -23.01 19.09
N MET A 158 59.77 -23.97 18.15
CA MET A 158 60.11 -25.38 18.37
C MET A 158 61.19 -25.79 17.38
#